data_AF-A0A165EGK9-F1
#
_entry.id   AF-A0A165EGK9-F1
#
_cell.length_a   1.000
_cell.length_b   1.000
_cell.length_c   1.000
_cell.angle_alpha   90.00
_cell.angle_beta   90.00
_cell.angle_gamma   90.00
#
_symmetry.space_group_name_H-M   'P 1'
#
loop_
_entity.id
_entity.type
_entity.pdbx_description
1 polymer ?
#
loop_
_entity_poly.entity_id
_entity_poly.type
_entity_poly.pdbx_seq_one_letter_code
_entity_poly.pdbx_strand_id
1 'polypeptide(L)'
;MTYDRFPDNLDDDVDAGKDPEEEEEPPAAQGKSAAGRASQLPTRVTSARTMFEDELHPVSLVRRKWEQQPHLRMTRESTRLPGPTSTVNAIAVGDSATASATAEMDARTVLNLVPSSMAGRRRAAPEDTKTALPNKRAKYKKPSASEYDEVTRGILSLANEIFRVNLLVRGPYDLMPREAMALAVEAWTIACEQLERPLEENEAIMKIIMSRTAHLTNEFKNAARSAIGRLHLSPDEAEKKSLPISFEADRECEAANRNLAEFLIERDPFKRSGAYASHVIASVIHTCIFRNKEALGVHYPAQFNPVPIQVLALAATALDHAIKEWSTGVHQSLEFTQSSASAIFNGHMNVLSKFEEVNPEGLARLQDNLYKQGCYKAGVSVETAEEAVVPMLADDDFTR
;
A
#
# COMPACT_ATOMS: atom_id res chain seq x y z
N MET A 1 -21.85 -69.99 0.72
CA MET A 1 -22.00 -70.23 -0.72
C MET A 1 -21.20 -69.13 -1.41
N THR A 2 -19.91 -69.34 -1.67
CA THR A 2 -19.31 -69.94 -2.90
C THR A 2 -19.40 -68.98 -4.10
N TYR A 3 -18.30 -68.30 -4.46
CA TYR A 3 -17.42 -68.58 -5.64
C TYR A 3 -18.14 -68.26 -6.98
N ASP A 4 -17.60 -67.60 -8.00
CA ASP A 4 -16.23 -67.28 -8.49
C ASP A 4 -16.17 -65.79 -9.01
N ARG A 5 -15.14 -65.18 -9.65
CA ARG A 5 -14.07 -65.68 -10.54
C ARG A 5 -12.97 -64.62 -10.80
N PHE A 6 -11.70 -65.01 -10.84
CA PHE A 6 -10.59 -64.29 -11.51
C PHE A 6 -10.47 -64.75 -12.99
N PRO A 7 -9.79 -63.98 -13.85
CA PRO A 7 -8.44 -64.39 -14.29
C PRO A 7 -7.44 -63.20 -14.17
N ASP A 8 -6.17 -63.39 -13.80
CA ASP A 8 -5.11 -64.18 -14.45
C ASP A 8 -4.74 -63.70 -15.86
N ASN A 9 -3.56 -63.06 -15.95
CA ASN A 9 -2.62 -63.18 -17.06
C ASN A 9 -1.24 -62.66 -16.60
N LEU A 10 -0.33 -63.62 -16.38
CA LEU A 10 1.11 -63.45 -16.61
C LEU A 10 1.36 -63.36 -18.14
N ASP A 11 2.55 -63.14 -18.73
CA ASP A 11 3.95 -63.26 -18.31
C ASP A 11 4.84 -62.17 -18.98
N ASP A 12 5.99 -61.91 -18.36
CA ASP A 12 7.38 -61.75 -18.86
C ASP A 12 7.79 -61.05 -20.17
N ASP A 13 8.88 -60.26 -20.05
CA ASP A 13 10.09 -60.14 -20.90
C ASP A 13 10.83 -58.86 -20.42
N VAL A 14 11.86 -58.93 -19.56
CA VAL A 14 13.25 -59.32 -19.84
C VAL A 14 13.88 -58.58 -21.04
N ASP A 15 14.60 -57.49 -20.77
CA ASP A 15 15.81 -57.15 -21.52
C ASP A 15 16.88 -56.56 -20.60
N ALA A 16 18.15 -56.78 -20.92
CA ALA A 16 19.27 -56.59 -20.03
C ALA A 16 20.42 -55.82 -20.67
N GLY A 17 20.94 -54.84 -19.94
CA GLY A 17 22.31 -54.36 -20.08
C GLY A 17 22.58 -53.34 -21.19
N LYS A 18 23.02 -52.15 -20.77
CA LYS A 18 24.15 -51.48 -21.41
C LYS A 18 24.89 -50.60 -20.40
N ASP A 19 26.21 -50.54 -20.60
CA ASP A 19 27.21 -49.97 -19.70
C ASP A 19 27.17 -48.44 -19.63
N PRO A 20 27.79 -47.83 -18.59
CA PRO A 20 27.87 -46.37 -18.47
C PRO A 20 28.92 -45.79 -19.42
N GLU A 21 28.56 -44.71 -20.12
CA GLU A 21 29.53 -43.86 -20.81
C GLU A 21 30.09 -42.80 -19.85
N GLU A 22 31.41 -42.66 -19.85
CA GLU A 22 32.15 -41.59 -19.17
C GLU A 22 32.04 -40.31 -20.01
N GLU A 23 31.56 -39.19 -19.44
CA GLU A 23 31.73 -37.86 -20.04
C GLU A 23 32.36 -36.86 -19.06
N GLU A 24 33.30 -36.09 -19.60
CA GLU A 24 34.36 -35.31 -18.96
C GLU A 24 33.91 -34.20 -17.99
N GLU A 25 34.73 -33.95 -16.95
CA GLU A 25 34.73 -32.68 -16.21
C GLU A 25 35.19 -31.51 -17.10
N PRO A 26 34.43 -30.40 -17.21
CA PRO A 26 34.95 -29.13 -17.68
C PRO A 26 35.64 -28.34 -16.54
N PRO A 27 36.72 -27.58 -16.83
CA PRO A 27 37.63 -27.06 -15.81
C PRO A 27 37.08 -25.87 -15.00
N ALA A 28 37.57 -25.75 -13.76
CA ALA A 28 37.20 -24.73 -12.80
C ALA A 28 37.48 -23.29 -13.29
N ALA A 29 36.40 -22.51 -13.50
CA ALA A 29 36.48 -21.07 -13.73
C ALA A 29 36.52 -20.31 -12.39
N GLN A 30 37.66 -19.69 -12.06
CA GLN A 30 37.79 -18.78 -10.91
C GLN A 30 37.01 -17.48 -11.15
N GLY A 31 35.72 -17.50 -10.80
CA GLY A 31 34.86 -16.31 -10.76
C GLY A 31 35.11 -15.48 -9.49
N LYS A 32 35.62 -14.25 -9.65
CA LYS A 32 35.88 -13.33 -8.54
C LYS A 32 34.57 -12.98 -7.83
N SER A 33 34.44 -13.34 -6.55
CA SER A 33 33.33 -12.89 -5.71
C SER A 33 33.42 -11.37 -5.51
N ALA A 34 32.51 -10.62 -6.13
CA ALA A 34 32.33 -9.21 -5.84
C ALA A 34 31.57 -9.09 -4.52
N ALA A 35 32.27 -8.63 -3.47
CA ALA A 35 31.65 -8.40 -2.17
C ALA A 35 30.46 -7.44 -2.30
N GLY A 36 29.26 -7.94 -1.95
CA GLY A 36 28.06 -7.11 -1.92
C GLY A 36 28.22 -5.99 -0.90
N ARG A 37 28.28 -4.74 -1.38
CA ARG A 37 28.12 -3.56 -0.52
C ARG A 37 26.69 -3.59 0.05
N ALA A 38 26.54 -4.10 1.27
CA ALA A 38 25.34 -3.85 2.05
C ALA A 38 25.21 -2.34 2.25
N SER A 39 24.20 -1.72 1.64
CA SER A 39 23.93 -0.29 1.79
C SER A 39 23.32 -0.03 3.17
N GLN A 40 24.17 0.02 4.18
CA GLN A 40 23.78 0.50 5.49
C GLN A 40 23.52 2.00 5.38
N LEU A 41 22.26 2.41 5.51
CA LEU A 41 21.90 3.80 5.75
C LEU A 41 22.72 4.31 6.96
N PRO A 42 23.30 5.53 6.91
CA PRO A 42 23.89 6.11 8.10
C PRO A 42 22.84 6.16 9.22
N THR A 43 23.24 5.80 10.44
CA THR A 43 22.39 5.65 11.65
C THR A 43 21.64 6.92 12.09
N ARG A 44 21.68 7.99 11.31
CA ARG A 44 21.10 9.31 11.62
C ARG A 44 19.56 9.34 11.59
N VAL A 45 18.90 8.26 11.17
CA VAL A 45 17.43 8.10 11.24
C VAL A 45 16.98 7.60 12.61
N THR A 46 17.87 7.07 13.46
CA THR A 46 17.51 6.57 14.80
C THR A 46 17.59 7.66 15.87
N SER A 47 16.67 8.62 15.82
CA SER A 47 16.29 9.37 17.02
C SER A 47 14.88 9.94 16.88
N ALA A 48 13.93 9.35 17.60
CA ALA A 48 12.69 10.03 17.97
C ALA A 48 12.99 11.11 19.02
N ARG A 49 13.75 12.14 18.62
CA ARG A 49 13.93 13.34 19.43
C ARG A 49 12.66 14.16 19.27
N THR A 50 11.95 14.38 20.37
CA THR A 50 10.81 15.29 20.43
C THR A 50 11.27 16.70 20.04
N MET A 51 11.04 17.07 18.78
CA MET A 51 11.38 18.40 18.30
C MET A 51 10.36 19.39 18.85
N PHE A 52 10.82 20.24 19.76
CA PHE A 52 10.13 21.49 20.08
C PHE A 52 10.08 22.38 18.83
N GLU A 53 9.02 23.18 18.70
CA GLU A 53 8.73 23.95 17.48
C GLU A 53 9.78 25.05 17.14
N ASP A 54 10.72 25.33 18.05
CA ASP A 54 11.67 26.46 17.97
C ASP A 54 12.95 26.22 17.14
N GLU A 55 13.30 24.98 16.75
CA GLU A 55 14.57 24.70 16.01
C GLU A 55 14.43 24.76 14.47
N LEU A 56 13.34 25.29 13.93
CA LEU A 56 13.07 25.38 12.48
C LEU A 56 13.78 26.53 11.74
N HIS A 57 15.07 26.80 11.98
CA HIS A 57 15.95 27.53 11.05
C HIS A 57 17.43 27.10 11.24
N PRO A 58 18.15 26.73 10.16
CA PRO A 58 18.38 27.65 9.05
C PRO A 58 18.23 27.03 7.64
N VAL A 59 17.14 27.36 6.93
CA VAL A 59 17.02 27.19 5.48
C VAL A 59 16.64 28.54 4.84
N SER A 60 17.55 29.50 4.93
CA SER A 60 17.37 30.87 4.43
C SER A 60 17.80 31.08 2.98
N LEU A 61 18.48 30.09 2.36
CA LEU A 61 19.05 30.22 1.01
C LEU A 61 18.09 29.84 -0.14
N VAL A 62 17.16 28.90 0.06
CA VAL A 62 16.18 28.48 -0.97
C VAL A 62 15.01 29.48 -1.10
N ARG A 63 14.78 30.32 -0.07
CA ARG A 63 13.59 31.18 0.05
C ARG A 63 13.54 32.36 -0.93
N ARG A 64 14.64 32.74 -1.59
CA ARG A 64 14.72 33.98 -2.40
C ARG A 64 14.22 33.89 -3.85
N LYS A 65 13.96 32.70 -4.40
CA LYS A 65 13.71 32.53 -5.85
C LYS A 65 12.23 32.48 -6.28
N TRP A 66 11.29 32.38 -5.34
CA TRP A 66 9.87 32.13 -5.63
C TRP A 66 8.90 33.28 -5.29
N GLU A 67 9.39 34.39 -4.74
CA GLU A 67 8.57 35.51 -4.26
C GLU A 67 8.58 36.75 -5.17
N GLN A 68 9.02 36.62 -6.44
CA GLN A 68 9.05 37.73 -7.41
C GLN A 68 8.30 37.42 -8.72
N GLN A 69 7.00 37.66 -8.72
CA GLN A 69 6.30 38.20 -9.88
C GLN A 69 5.25 39.24 -9.43
N PRO A 70 5.17 40.43 -10.06
CA PRO A 70 4.38 41.54 -9.53
C PRO A 70 2.92 41.48 -9.97
N HIS A 71 1.98 41.47 -9.01
CA HIS A 71 0.58 41.77 -9.29
C HIS A 71 0.37 43.29 -9.46
N LEU A 72 -0.17 43.67 -10.61
CA LEU A 72 -0.57 45.04 -10.93
C LEU A 72 -1.69 45.51 -10.00
N ARG A 73 -1.48 46.68 -9.37
CA ARG A 73 -2.53 47.44 -8.69
C ARG A 73 -3.66 47.79 -9.67
N MET A 74 -4.91 47.63 -9.22
CA MET A 74 -5.93 48.64 -9.46
C MET A 74 -6.68 48.97 -8.17
N THR A 75 -6.89 50.27 -7.98
CA THR A 75 -7.55 50.90 -6.83
C THR A 75 -9.02 51.18 -7.14
N ARG A 76 -9.92 51.10 -6.13
CA ARG A 76 -10.74 52.26 -5.73
C ARG A 76 -11.61 52.04 -4.46
N GLU A 77 -11.88 53.19 -3.83
CA GLU A 77 -12.97 53.62 -2.91
C GLU A 77 -13.94 52.53 -2.38
N SER A 78 -14.12 52.30 -1.08
CA SER A 78 -14.47 53.20 0.06
C SER A 78 -15.87 53.82 -0.01
N THR A 79 -16.84 53.28 0.76
CA THR A 79 -17.80 54.09 1.57
C THR A 79 -18.60 53.28 2.62
N ARG A 80 -18.52 53.76 3.88
CA ARG A 80 -19.58 53.91 4.92
C ARG A 80 -20.31 52.70 5.56
N LEU A 81 -20.13 52.64 6.89
CA LEU A 81 -20.99 52.10 7.97
C LEU A 81 -22.27 52.98 8.15
N PRO A 82 -23.39 52.54 8.82
CA PRO A 82 -23.44 52.16 10.25
C PRO A 82 -24.34 50.95 10.65
N GLY A 83 -24.22 50.52 11.92
CA GLY A 83 -25.16 49.59 12.61
C GLY A 83 -26.42 50.30 13.16
N PRO A 84 -27.08 49.87 14.27
CA PRO A 84 -26.58 48.96 15.33
C PRO A 84 -27.65 47.99 15.96
N THR A 85 -27.35 47.47 17.17
CA THR A 85 -28.25 47.02 18.27
C THR A 85 -29.04 45.69 18.20
N SER A 86 -28.72 44.78 19.16
CA SER A 86 -29.64 44.15 20.16
C SER A 86 -30.63 43.03 19.72
N THR A 87 -31.25 42.16 20.56
CA THR A 87 -31.28 41.95 22.04
C THR A 87 -31.67 40.49 22.45
N VAL A 88 -30.90 39.82 23.34
CA VAL A 88 -31.31 39.08 24.58
C VAL A 88 -32.37 37.92 24.56
N ASN A 89 -32.18 36.94 25.47
CA ASN A 89 -33.01 35.77 25.89
C ASN A 89 -33.09 34.56 24.92
N ALA A 90 -33.03 33.26 25.29
CA ALA A 90 -33.06 32.44 26.53
C ALA A 90 -34.38 31.69 26.87
N ILE A 91 -34.22 30.41 27.29
CA ILE A 91 -35.14 29.49 28.02
C ILE A 91 -36.09 28.56 27.19
N ALA A 92 -36.32 27.36 27.77
CA ALA A 92 -37.22 26.22 27.44
C ALA A 92 -36.70 25.23 26.37
N VAL A 93 -36.49 23.92 26.63
CA VAL A 93 -37.30 22.84 27.27
C VAL A 93 -38.45 22.37 26.37
N GLY A 94 -38.40 21.11 25.92
CA GLY A 94 -39.48 20.47 25.15
C GLY A 94 -39.08 19.19 24.39
N ASP A 95 -39.41 18.05 24.99
CA ASP A 95 -39.58 16.68 24.49
C ASP A 95 -39.37 16.28 23.00
N SER A 96 -38.63 15.16 22.86
CA SER A 96 -39.01 13.95 22.11
C SER A 96 -39.85 14.08 20.82
N ALA A 97 -39.18 13.93 19.67
CA ALA A 97 -39.82 13.47 18.43
C ALA A 97 -38.93 12.48 17.67
N THR A 98 -39.48 11.30 17.36
CA THR A 98 -38.91 10.34 16.41
C THR A 98 -38.94 10.90 15.00
N ALA A 99 -37.79 10.97 14.32
CA ALA A 99 -37.70 11.36 12.91
C ALA A 99 -37.01 10.26 12.10
N SER A 100 -37.81 9.51 11.32
CA SER A 100 -37.31 8.68 10.23
C SER A 100 -36.84 9.60 9.09
N ALA A 101 -35.55 9.56 8.76
CA ALA A 101 -34.99 10.32 7.66
C ALA A 101 -34.84 9.41 6.43
N THR A 102 -35.75 9.56 5.47
CA THR A 102 -35.65 8.96 4.13
C THR A 102 -34.47 9.58 3.38
N ALA A 103 -33.54 8.75 2.90
CA ALA A 103 -32.44 9.21 2.04
C ALA A 103 -32.95 9.52 0.62
N GLU A 104 -32.56 10.68 0.09
CA GLU A 104 -32.86 11.08 -1.29
C GLU A 104 -32.02 10.27 -2.28
N MET A 105 -32.67 9.59 -3.23
CA MET A 105 -31.99 9.00 -4.38
C MET A 105 -31.92 10.03 -5.51
N ASP A 106 -30.72 10.56 -5.78
CA ASP A 106 -30.51 11.51 -6.88
C ASP A 106 -30.60 10.80 -8.24
N ALA A 107 -31.56 11.21 -9.06
CA ALA A 107 -31.98 10.49 -10.26
C ALA A 107 -31.32 11.06 -11.52
N ARG A 108 -30.24 10.42 -12.00
CA ARG A 108 -29.60 10.73 -13.30
C ARG A 108 -29.30 9.50 -14.17
N THR A 109 -30.35 8.76 -14.51
CA THR A 109 -30.33 7.82 -15.65
C THR A 109 -31.64 7.90 -16.41
N VAL A 110 -31.71 8.75 -17.45
CA VAL A 110 -32.84 8.80 -18.38
C VAL A 110 -32.33 8.77 -19.83
N LEU A 111 -32.48 7.57 -20.41
CA LEU A 111 -32.80 7.26 -21.80
C LEU A 111 -32.07 7.99 -22.95
N ASN A 112 -31.47 7.20 -23.84
CA ASN A 112 -31.47 7.48 -25.28
C ASN A 112 -31.41 6.17 -26.09
N LEU A 113 -32.59 5.65 -26.46
CA LEU A 113 -32.78 4.59 -27.44
C LEU A 113 -34.12 4.81 -28.16
N VAL A 114 -34.09 5.22 -29.43
CA VAL A 114 -35.01 4.81 -30.53
C VAL A 114 -34.30 5.14 -31.86
N PRO A 115 -34.31 4.25 -32.88
CA PRO A 115 -33.70 4.51 -34.18
C PRO A 115 -34.70 5.06 -35.21
N SER A 116 -34.22 5.66 -36.30
CA SER A 116 -34.94 5.62 -37.59
C SER A 116 -34.01 5.88 -38.78
N SER A 117 -34.28 5.19 -39.89
CA SER A 117 -33.73 5.52 -41.21
C SER A 117 -34.73 6.41 -41.96
N MET A 118 -34.23 7.26 -42.86
CA MET A 118 -34.93 7.66 -44.10
C MET A 118 -33.95 8.32 -45.06
N ALA A 119 -34.08 8.03 -46.35
CA ALA A 119 -33.25 8.61 -47.41
C ALA A 119 -33.89 9.89 -47.98
N GLY A 120 -33.08 10.90 -48.32
CA GLY A 120 -33.63 12.19 -48.79
C GLY A 120 -32.65 13.17 -49.43
N ARG A 121 -32.43 13.01 -50.75
CA ARG A 121 -32.08 14.02 -51.78
C ARG A 121 -30.97 15.08 -51.55
N ARG A 122 -30.11 15.18 -52.57
CA ARG A 122 -29.09 16.23 -52.78
C ARG A 122 -29.67 17.65 -52.87
N ARG A 123 -28.92 18.66 -52.40
CA ARG A 123 -28.75 19.95 -53.08
C ARG A 123 -27.33 20.49 -52.80
N ALA A 124 -26.77 21.28 -53.73
CA ALA A 124 -25.35 21.64 -53.75
C ALA A 124 -25.03 22.97 -53.02
N ALA A 125 -23.71 23.24 -52.90
CA ALA A 125 -23.03 24.29 -52.14
C ALA A 125 -23.46 25.76 -52.41
N PRO A 126 -22.97 26.71 -51.59
CA PRO A 126 -21.71 27.38 -51.97
C PRO A 126 -20.60 27.34 -50.90
N GLU A 127 -19.42 27.83 -51.30
CA GLU A 127 -18.15 27.81 -50.54
C GLU A 127 -18.03 28.96 -49.51
N ASP A 128 -16.85 29.00 -48.87
CA ASP A 128 -16.29 30.05 -48.01
C ASP A 128 -16.91 30.28 -46.62
N THR A 129 -16.38 29.51 -45.67
CA THR A 129 -15.70 30.13 -44.52
C THR A 129 -14.61 29.20 -44.01
N LYS A 130 -13.33 29.59 -44.16
CA LYS A 130 -12.21 28.92 -43.48
C LYS A 130 -12.23 29.25 -41.98
N THR A 131 -13.13 28.62 -41.25
CA THR A 131 -13.10 28.60 -39.78
C THR A 131 -11.82 27.90 -39.34
N ALA A 132 -10.90 28.66 -38.77
CA ALA A 132 -9.68 28.10 -38.19
C ALA A 132 -10.06 27.03 -37.16
N LEU A 133 -9.53 25.82 -37.34
CA LEU A 133 -9.79 24.70 -36.42
C LEU A 133 -9.43 25.13 -34.99
N PRO A 134 -10.29 24.86 -33.98
CA PRO A 134 -10.02 25.26 -32.62
C PRO A 134 -8.70 24.65 -32.16
N ASN A 135 -7.78 25.51 -31.71
CA ASN A 135 -6.46 25.11 -31.23
C ASN A 135 -6.61 24.00 -30.19
N LYS A 136 -6.22 22.78 -30.56
CA LYS A 136 -6.24 21.63 -29.66
C LYS A 136 -5.31 21.95 -28.50
N ARG A 137 -5.87 22.19 -27.31
CA ARG A 137 -5.09 22.47 -26.08
C ARG A 137 -3.98 21.42 -25.96
N ALA A 138 -2.74 21.88 -25.79
CA ALA A 138 -1.59 21.00 -25.66
C ALA A 138 -1.88 19.96 -24.56
N LYS A 139 -1.78 18.67 -24.90
CA LYS A 139 -2.02 17.60 -23.94
C LYS A 139 -0.95 17.70 -22.85
N TYR A 140 -1.37 17.88 -21.60
CA TYR A 140 -0.48 17.86 -20.45
C TYR A 140 0.27 16.53 -20.40
N LYS A 141 1.60 16.57 -20.55
CA LYS A 141 2.46 15.40 -20.44
C LYS A 141 2.79 15.19 -18.95
N LYS A 142 2.37 14.06 -18.39
CA LYS A 142 2.72 13.69 -17.01
C LYS A 142 4.23 13.41 -16.96
N PRO A 143 4.99 13.98 -16.00
CA PRO A 143 6.42 13.68 -15.83
C PRO A 143 6.67 12.18 -15.73
N SER A 144 7.71 11.70 -16.41
CA SER A 144 8.09 10.28 -16.42
C SER A 144 9.59 10.11 -16.16
N ALA A 145 9.95 9.09 -15.37
CA ALA A 145 11.35 8.74 -15.13
C ALA A 145 12.10 8.39 -16.43
N SER A 146 11.39 7.92 -17.47
CA SER A 146 11.94 7.62 -18.80
C SER A 146 12.43 8.84 -19.59
N GLU A 147 12.16 10.06 -19.10
CA GLU A 147 12.61 11.32 -19.74
C GLU A 147 14.02 11.73 -19.28
N TYR A 148 14.59 11.02 -18.32
CA TYR A 148 15.89 11.27 -17.71
C TYR A 148 16.94 10.24 -18.14
N ASP A 149 18.20 10.65 -18.07
CA ASP A 149 19.37 9.81 -18.33
C ASP A 149 19.53 8.69 -17.28
N GLU A 150 20.45 7.75 -17.53
CA GLU A 150 20.68 6.59 -16.66
C GLU A 150 21.11 6.98 -15.24
N VAL A 151 21.94 8.01 -15.07
CA VAL A 151 22.44 8.44 -13.76
C VAL A 151 21.28 9.00 -12.92
N THR A 152 20.50 9.91 -13.52
CA THR A 152 19.32 10.48 -12.88
C THR A 152 18.25 9.43 -12.61
N ARG A 153 18.09 8.41 -13.47
CA ARG A 153 17.18 7.27 -13.22
C ARG A 153 17.64 6.39 -12.05
N GLY A 154 18.95 6.16 -11.89
CA GLY A 154 19.50 5.46 -10.73
C GLY A 154 19.18 6.18 -9.41
N ILE A 155 19.42 7.50 -9.35
CA ILE A 155 19.09 8.33 -8.18
C ILE A 155 17.58 8.34 -7.94
N LEU A 156 16.75 8.49 -8.98
CA LEU A 156 15.29 8.40 -8.87
C LEU A 156 14.85 7.05 -8.29
N SER A 157 15.47 5.93 -8.69
CA SER A 157 15.09 4.60 -8.17
C SER A 157 15.31 4.52 -6.66
N LEU A 158 16.52 4.87 -6.21
CA LEU A 158 16.90 4.85 -4.79
C LEU A 158 16.09 5.86 -3.97
N ALA A 159 15.86 7.07 -4.48
CA ALA A 159 15.01 8.07 -3.82
C ALA A 159 13.55 7.60 -3.70
N ASN A 160 13.02 6.90 -4.71
CA ASN A 160 11.68 6.30 -4.64
C ASN A 160 11.59 5.19 -3.57
N GLU A 161 12.64 4.39 -3.38
CA GLU A 161 12.70 3.39 -2.29
C GLU A 161 12.73 4.06 -0.92
N ILE A 162 13.69 4.95 -0.68
CA ILE A 162 13.85 5.68 0.60
C ILE A 162 12.54 6.41 0.95
N PHE A 163 11.91 7.07 -0.02
CA PHE A 163 10.62 7.72 0.18
C PHE A 163 9.51 6.72 0.54
N ARG A 164 9.42 5.56 -0.14
CA ARG A 164 8.46 4.50 0.21
C ARG A 164 8.68 3.94 1.62
N VAL A 165 9.92 3.75 2.05
CA VAL A 165 10.25 3.32 3.42
C VAL A 165 9.77 4.36 4.43
N ASN A 166 10.07 5.64 4.21
CA ASN A 166 9.59 6.73 5.05
C ASN A 166 8.06 6.80 5.14
N LEU A 167 7.34 6.61 4.02
CA LEU A 167 5.87 6.53 4.02
C LEU A 167 5.33 5.34 4.85
N LEU A 168 6.00 4.18 4.80
CA LEU A 168 5.58 2.99 5.52
C LEU A 168 5.86 3.06 7.03
N VAL A 169 6.94 3.75 7.43
CA VAL A 169 7.30 3.96 8.84
C VAL A 169 6.50 5.10 9.47
N ARG A 170 6.24 6.19 8.74
CA ARG A 170 5.54 7.38 9.28
C ARG A 170 4.01 7.38 9.04
N GLY A 171 3.51 6.48 8.18
CA GLY A 171 2.10 6.44 7.79
C GLY A 171 1.81 7.31 6.55
N PRO A 172 1.26 6.75 5.45
CA PRO A 172 1.07 7.50 4.20
C PRO A 172 -0.09 8.50 4.24
N TYR A 173 -0.92 8.48 5.29
CA TYR A 173 -2.10 9.33 5.47
C TYR A 173 -1.94 10.40 6.55
N ASP A 174 -0.93 10.27 7.41
CA ASP A 174 -0.70 11.18 8.55
C ASP A 174 0.17 12.39 8.13
N LEU A 175 0.93 12.23 7.05
CA LEU A 175 1.83 13.25 6.52
C LEU A 175 1.05 14.38 5.83
N MET A 176 1.22 15.60 6.33
CA MET A 176 0.73 16.80 5.68
C MET A 176 1.45 17.01 4.33
N PRO A 177 0.83 17.66 3.33
CA PRO A 177 1.44 17.81 1.99
C PRO A 177 2.84 18.44 1.98
N ARG A 178 3.12 19.33 2.94
CA ARG A 178 4.44 19.96 3.13
C ARG A 178 5.49 18.98 3.68
N GLU A 179 5.09 18.07 4.57
CA GLU A 179 5.96 17.05 5.16
C GLU A 179 6.26 15.95 4.15
N ALA A 180 5.26 15.54 3.37
CA ALA A 180 5.45 14.63 2.23
C ALA A 180 6.40 15.22 1.17
N MET A 181 6.33 16.53 0.91
CA MET A 181 7.32 17.21 0.04
C MET A 181 8.72 17.24 0.67
N ALA A 182 8.84 17.57 1.97
CA ALA A 182 10.13 17.59 2.66
C ALA A 182 10.80 16.20 2.65
N LEU A 183 10.02 15.15 2.87
CA LEU A 183 10.46 13.75 2.74
C LEU A 183 10.90 13.37 1.32
N ALA A 184 10.25 13.91 0.29
CA ALA A 184 10.64 13.66 -1.10
C ALA A 184 11.99 14.33 -1.43
N VAL A 185 12.22 15.54 -0.92
CA VAL A 185 13.52 16.24 -1.01
C VAL A 185 14.59 15.47 -0.23
N GLU A 186 14.32 15.10 1.03
CA GLU A 186 15.25 14.34 1.88
C GLU A 186 15.66 13.01 1.21
N ALA A 187 14.69 12.26 0.68
CA ALA A 187 14.96 11.01 -0.05
C ALA A 187 15.79 11.22 -1.32
N TRP A 188 15.60 12.34 -2.03
CA TRP A 188 16.44 12.71 -3.17
C TRP A 188 17.87 13.05 -2.74
N THR A 189 18.04 13.87 -1.70
CA THR A 189 19.37 14.24 -1.17
C THR A 189 20.15 13.00 -0.73
N ILE A 190 19.53 12.09 0.04
CA ILE A 190 20.18 10.85 0.48
C ILE A 190 20.58 9.97 -0.71
N ALA A 191 19.74 9.88 -1.75
CA ALA A 191 20.07 9.11 -2.96
C ALA A 191 21.23 9.74 -3.77
N CYS A 192 21.27 11.06 -3.88
CA CYS A 192 22.39 11.80 -4.49
C CYS A 192 23.70 11.59 -3.72
N GLU A 193 23.65 11.60 -2.38
CA GLU A 193 24.80 11.34 -1.50
C GLU A 193 25.29 9.90 -1.64
N GLN A 194 24.41 8.90 -1.52
CA GLN A 194 24.78 7.47 -1.59
C GLN A 194 25.35 7.04 -2.94
N LEU A 195 24.94 7.67 -4.04
CA LEU A 195 25.46 7.40 -5.38
C LEU A 195 26.65 8.31 -5.75
N GLU A 196 27.07 9.22 -4.86
CA GLU A 196 28.14 10.19 -5.09
C GLU A 196 27.87 11.06 -6.35
N ARG A 197 26.61 11.47 -6.55
CA ARG A 197 26.13 12.26 -7.71
C ARG A 197 25.26 13.42 -7.23
N PRO A 198 25.86 14.58 -6.89
CA PRO A 198 25.12 15.75 -6.43
C PRO A 198 24.36 16.41 -7.59
N LEU A 199 23.11 16.00 -7.80
CA LEU A 199 22.19 16.63 -8.75
C LEU A 199 21.14 17.46 -8.00
N GLU A 200 20.90 18.69 -8.47
CA GLU A 200 19.79 19.52 -7.98
C GLU A 200 18.44 18.88 -8.28
N GLU A 201 17.53 18.90 -7.32
CA GLU A 201 16.15 18.52 -7.53
C GLU A 201 15.42 19.51 -8.46
N ASN A 202 14.36 19.01 -9.12
CA ASN A 202 13.43 19.88 -9.83
C ASN A 202 11.98 19.42 -9.61
N GLU A 203 11.03 20.28 -9.98
CA GLU A 203 9.60 20.07 -9.74
C GLU A 203 9.08 18.76 -10.38
N ALA A 204 9.65 18.32 -11.51
CA ALA A 204 9.27 17.08 -12.18
C ALA A 204 9.79 15.83 -11.44
N ILE A 205 11.03 15.86 -10.92
CA ILE A 205 11.59 14.83 -10.03
C ILE A 205 10.73 14.71 -8.77
N MET A 206 10.43 15.82 -8.11
CA MET A 206 9.58 15.84 -6.90
C MET A 206 8.18 15.28 -7.16
N LYS A 207 7.55 15.63 -8.30
CA LYS A 207 6.26 15.03 -8.71
C LYS A 207 6.36 13.51 -8.95
N ILE A 208 7.47 13.01 -9.48
CA ILE A 208 7.69 11.57 -9.68
C ILE A 208 7.80 10.84 -8.34
N ILE A 209 8.56 11.40 -7.39
CA ILE A 209 8.74 10.82 -6.04
C ILE A 209 7.42 10.87 -5.25
N MET A 210 6.76 12.03 -5.17
CA MET A 210 5.46 12.16 -4.50
C MET A 210 4.37 11.26 -5.09
N SER A 211 4.43 10.93 -6.39
CA SER A 211 3.48 9.98 -7.00
C SER A 211 3.54 8.57 -6.39
N ARG A 212 4.65 8.21 -5.72
CA ARG A 212 4.80 6.91 -5.04
C ARG A 212 3.80 6.71 -3.90
N THR A 213 3.30 7.77 -3.24
CA THR A 213 2.30 7.62 -2.18
C THR A 213 1.03 6.95 -2.72
N ALA A 214 0.53 7.42 -3.86
CA ALA A 214 -0.64 6.83 -4.52
C ALA A 214 -0.35 5.45 -5.13
N HIS A 215 0.88 5.17 -5.57
CA HIS A 215 1.25 3.84 -6.04
C HIS A 215 1.29 2.82 -4.88
N LEU A 216 1.95 3.18 -3.78
CA LEU A 216 2.09 2.35 -2.57
C LEU A 216 0.73 1.97 -1.98
N THR A 217 -0.18 2.93 -1.79
CA THR A 217 -1.51 2.66 -1.24
C THR A 217 -2.36 1.80 -2.18
N ASN A 218 -2.22 1.95 -3.50
CA ASN A 218 -2.86 1.07 -4.47
C ASN A 218 -2.23 -0.34 -4.53
N GLU A 219 -0.92 -0.49 -4.28
CA GLU A 219 -0.28 -1.81 -4.13
C GLU A 219 -0.90 -2.58 -2.95
N PHE A 220 -1.04 -1.94 -1.78
CA PHE A 220 -1.71 -2.52 -0.60
C PHE A 220 -3.18 -2.88 -0.89
N LYS A 221 -3.96 -1.99 -1.53
CA LYS A 221 -5.34 -2.27 -1.95
C LYS A 221 -5.44 -3.49 -2.87
N ASN A 222 -4.56 -3.59 -3.87
CA ASN A 222 -4.58 -4.70 -4.83
C ASN A 222 -4.12 -6.01 -4.17
N ALA A 223 -3.17 -5.96 -3.23
CA ALA A 223 -2.81 -7.11 -2.41
C ALA A 223 -3.97 -7.56 -1.51
N ALA A 224 -4.73 -6.62 -0.92
CA ALA A 224 -5.91 -6.91 -0.10
C ALA A 224 -7.04 -7.56 -0.90
N ARG A 225 -7.42 -7.01 -2.06
CA ARG A 225 -8.35 -7.67 -3.00
C ARG A 225 -7.91 -9.09 -3.34
N SER A 226 -6.62 -9.28 -3.65
CA SER A 226 -6.05 -10.59 -3.96
C SER A 226 -6.05 -11.56 -2.77
N ALA A 227 -5.91 -11.05 -1.54
CA ALA A 227 -5.90 -11.84 -0.33
C ALA A 227 -7.32 -12.25 0.09
N ILE A 228 -8.31 -11.38 -0.07
CA ILE A 228 -9.74 -11.67 0.17
C ILE A 228 -10.26 -12.72 -0.82
N GLY A 229 -9.86 -12.66 -2.10
CA GLY A 229 -10.19 -13.71 -3.07
C GLY A 229 -9.59 -15.09 -2.74
N ARG A 230 -8.72 -15.18 -1.74
CA ARG A 230 -8.15 -16.41 -1.17
C ARG A 230 -8.47 -16.59 0.32
N LEU A 231 -9.37 -15.76 0.87
CA LEU A 231 -9.88 -15.94 2.22
C LEU A 231 -10.81 -17.14 2.18
N HIS A 232 -10.27 -18.29 2.55
CA HIS A 232 -11.04 -19.48 2.83
C HIS A 232 -11.24 -19.55 4.35
N LEU A 233 -12.48 -19.36 4.82
CA LEU A 233 -12.86 -19.76 6.16
C LEU A 233 -12.64 -21.28 6.29
N SER A 234 -12.23 -21.74 7.47
CA SER A 234 -12.23 -23.18 7.75
C SER A 234 -13.65 -23.74 7.53
N PRO A 235 -13.84 -24.93 6.94
CA PRO A 235 -15.16 -25.53 6.76
C PRO A 235 -15.99 -25.54 8.06
N ASP A 236 -15.37 -25.91 9.18
CA ASP A 236 -15.90 -25.80 10.53
C ASP A 236 -16.42 -24.40 10.90
N GLU A 237 -15.70 -23.35 10.52
CA GLU A 237 -16.04 -21.97 10.84
C GLU A 237 -17.11 -21.38 9.93
N ALA A 238 -17.15 -21.86 8.68
CA ALA A 238 -18.16 -21.54 7.68
C ALA A 238 -19.49 -22.19 8.06
N GLU A 239 -19.49 -23.50 8.36
CA GLU A 239 -20.66 -24.26 8.79
C GLU A 239 -21.26 -23.72 10.09
N LYS A 240 -20.45 -23.54 11.16
CA LYS A 240 -20.91 -23.03 12.47
C LYS A 240 -21.55 -21.64 12.40
N LYS A 241 -21.32 -20.88 11.33
CA LYS A 241 -21.84 -19.51 11.14
C LYS A 241 -22.77 -19.37 9.93
N SER A 242 -23.02 -20.45 9.19
CA SER A 242 -23.76 -20.44 7.92
C SER A 242 -23.23 -19.41 6.91
N LEU A 243 -21.91 -19.29 6.79
CA LEU A 243 -21.21 -18.39 5.87
C LEU A 243 -20.59 -19.15 4.69
N PRO A 244 -20.43 -18.53 3.52
CA PRO A 244 -19.63 -19.12 2.45
C PRO A 244 -18.15 -19.20 2.86
N ILE A 245 -17.42 -20.14 2.27
CA ILE A 245 -15.98 -20.32 2.52
C ILE A 245 -15.19 -19.10 2.03
N SER A 246 -15.54 -18.55 0.87
CA SER A 246 -14.85 -17.45 0.18
C SER A 246 -15.84 -16.57 -0.58
N PHE A 247 -15.39 -15.41 -1.06
CA PHE A 247 -16.18 -14.57 -1.97
C PHE A 247 -16.19 -15.15 -3.38
N GLU A 248 -17.37 -15.28 -3.98
CA GLU A 248 -17.55 -15.90 -5.30
C GLU A 248 -18.27 -14.94 -6.26
N ALA A 249 -17.77 -14.82 -7.49
CA ALA A 249 -18.32 -13.93 -8.50
C ALA A 249 -19.54 -14.53 -9.24
N ASP A 250 -20.39 -15.27 -8.51
CA ASP A 250 -21.65 -15.82 -9.00
C ASP A 250 -22.83 -15.00 -8.48
N ARG A 251 -23.88 -14.88 -9.30
CA ARG A 251 -25.14 -14.25 -8.93
C ARG A 251 -25.88 -15.04 -7.84
N GLU A 252 -25.76 -16.37 -7.84
CA GLU A 252 -26.38 -17.22 -6.82
C GLU A 252 -25.74 -17.01 -5.43
N CYS A 253 -24.46 -16.60 -5.40
CA CYS A 253 -23.71 -16.33 -4.18
C CYS A 253 -23.90 -14.90 -3.62
N GLU A 254 -24.70 -14.02 -4.23
CA GLU A 254 -24.84 -12.61 -3.81
C GLU A 254 -25.23 -12.47 -2.32
N ALA A 255 -26.25 -13.21 -1.86
CA ALA A 255 -26.68 -13.17 -0.47
C ALA A 255 -25.61 -13.71 0.50
N ALA A 256 -24.90 -14.77 0.10
CA ALA A 256 -23.83 -15.38 0.89
C ALA A 256 -22.61 -14.44 1.03
N ASN A 257 -22.18 -13.83 -0.09
CA ASN A 257 -21.14 -12.81 -0.13
C ASN A 257 -21.49 -11.61 0.77
N ARG A 258 -22.75 -11.17 0.74
CA ARG A 258 -23.23 -10.06 1.57
C ARG A 258 -23.10 -10.39 3.06
N ASN A 259 -23.58 -11.56 3.47
CA ASN A 259 -23.45 -12.04 4.85
C ASN A 259 -21.97 -12.20 5.27
N LEU A 260 -21.09 -12.64 4.36
CA LEU A 260 -19.65 -12.72 4.63
C LEU A 260 -19.02 -11.33 4.80
N ALA A 261 -19.36 -10.36 3.93
CA ALA A 261 -18.87 -8.99 4.04
C ALA A 261 -19.36 -8.33 5.35
N GLU A 262 -20.64 -8.47 5.68
CA GLU A 262 -21.24 -7.98 6.93
C GLU A 262 -20.54 -8.62 8.15
N PHE A 263 -20.39 -9.95 8.19
CA PHE A 263 -19.66 -10.66 9.24
C PHE A 263 -18.21 -10.18 9.41
N LEU A 264 -17.52 -9.88 8.31
CA LEU A 264 -16.15 -9.38 8.33
C LEU A 264 -16.07 -7.90 8.75
N ILE A 265 -17.11 -7.09 8.53
CA ILE A 265 -17.19 -5.69 8.95
C ILE A 265 -17.63 -5.58 10.43
N GLU A 266 -18.70 -6.28 10.83
CA GLU A 266 -19.27 -6.22 12.18
C GLU A 266 -18.36 -6.84 13.26
N ARG A 267 -17.41 -7.70 12.86
CA ARG A 267 -16.36 -8.20 13.75
C ARG A 267 -15.37 -7.10 14.11
N ASP A 268 -15.80 -6.24 15.02
CA ASP A 268 -15.05 -5.25 15.79
C ASP A 268 -13.57 -5.69 16.01
N PRO A 269 -12.59 -4.91 15.51
CA PRO A 269 -11.17 -5.18 15.71
C PRO A 269 -10.77 -5.41 17.18
N PHE A 270 -11.46 -4.81 18.15
CA PHE A 270 -11.17 -5.01 19.57
C PHE A 270 -11.73 -6.33 20.13
N LYS A 271 -12.78 -6.91 19.53
CA LYS A 271 -13.35 -8.21 19.93
C LYS A 271 -12.62 -9.40 19.30
N ARG A 272 -11.81 -9.16 18.27
CA ARG A 272 -10.92 -10.15 17.68
C ARG A 272 -9.63 -10.24 18.50
N SER A 273 -9.56 -11.17 19.44
CA SER A 273 -8.25 -11.68 19.90
C SER A 273 -7.49 -12.17 18.66
N GLY A 274 -6.42 -11.46 18.27
CA GLY A 274 -5.70 -11.72 17.03
C GLY A 274 -6.25 -11.05 15.75
N ALA A 275 -6.98 -9.92 15.83
CA ALA A 275 -7.47 -9.16 14.66
C ALA A 275 -6.37 -8.96 13.59
N TYR A 276 -5.28 -8.34 14.03
CA TYR A 276 -4.11 -7.99 13.25
C TYR A 276 -3.14 -9.17 13.04
N ALA A 277 -3.37 -10.29 13.76
CA ALA A 277 -2.71 -11.57 13.55
C ALA A 277 -3.40 -12.43 12.46
N SER A 278 -4.46 -11.92 11.81
CA SER A 278 -5.11 -12.60 10.70
C SER A 278 -4.13 -12.91 9.57
N HIS A 279 -4.16 -14.16 9.09
CA HIS A 279 -3.36 -14.63 7.95
C HIS A 279 -3.59 -13.77 6.69
N VAL A 280 -4.75 -13.11 6.55
CA VAL A 280 -5.06 -12.22 5.42
C VAL A 280 -4.24 -10.93 5.53
N ILE A 281 -4.16 -10.32 6.72
CA ILE A 281 -3.34 -9.12 6.98
C ILE A 281 -1.87 -9.45 6.77
N ALA A 282 -1.40 -10.59 7.31
CA ALA A 282 -0.05 -11.09 7.06
C ALA A 282 0.21 -11.27 5.55
N SER A 283 -0.73 -11.88 4.81
CA SER A 283 -0.63 -12.03 3.36
C SER A 283 -0.52 -10.69 2.62
N VAL A 284 -1.26 -9.65 3.03
CA VAL A 284 -1.16 -8.31 2.43
C VAL A 284 0.24 -7.72 2.68
N ILE A 285 0.68 -7.70 3.94
CA ILE A 285 1.99 -7.18 4.34
C ILE A 285 3.11 -7.90 3.58
N HIS A 286 3.12 -9.23 3.61
CA HIS A 286 4.16 -10.02 2.93
C HIS A 286 4.15 -9.83 1.42
N THR A 287 2.98 -9.71 0.78
CA THR A 287 2.91 -9.44 -0.67
C THR A 287 3.44 -8.05 -1.05
N CYS A 288 3.28 -7.04 -0.18
CA CYS A 288 3.71 -5.67 -0.45
C CYS A 288 5.16 -5.37 -0.07
N ILE A 289 5.66 -5.93 1.05
CA ILE A 289 7.00 -5.57 1.59
C ILE A 289 7.96 -6.75 1.78
N PHE A 290 7.53 -8.00 1.61
CA PHE A 290 8.41 -9.20 1.68
C PHE A 290 8.19 -10.16 0.48
N ARG A 291 7.98 -9.60 -0.71
CA ARG A 291 7.63 -10.40 -1.90
C ARG A 291 8.76 -11.32 -2.38
N ASN A 292 10.00 -10.89 -2.21
CA ASN A 292 11.23 -11.53 -2.66
C ASN A 292 12.42 -10.94 -1.87
N LYS A 293 13.64 -11.42 -2.15
CA LYS A 293 14.88 -10.96 -1.51
C LYS A 293 15.18 -9.46 -1.72
N GLU A 294 14.61 -8.87 -2.77
CA GLU A 294 14.78 -7.45 -3.14
C GLU A 294 13.70 -6.54 -2.53
N ALA A 295 12.78 -7.08 -1.73
CA ALA A 295 11.67 -6.32 -1.18
C ALA A 295 12.10 -5.41 -0.02
N LEU A 296 11.37 -4.31 0.18
CA LEU A 296 11.72 -3.26 1.16
C LEU A 296 11.92 -3.79 2.59
N GLY A 297 11.11 -4.75 3.03
CA GLY A 297 11.23 -5.37 4.36
C GLY A 297 12.52 -6.18 4.56
N VAL A 298 13.13 -6.65 3.47
CA VAL A 298 14.43 -7.34 3.49
C VAL A 298 15.58 -6.34 3.37
N HIS A 299 15.47 -5.35 2.48
CA HIS A 299 16.51 -4.35 2.24
C HIS A 299 16.69 -3.34 3.39
N TYR A 300 15.63 -3.05 4.13
CA TYR A 300 15.60 -2.02 5.18
C TYR A 300 15.25 -2.64 6.56
N PRO A 301 16.04 -3.62 7.06
CA PRO A 301 15.69 -4.39 8.26
C PRO A 301 15.62 -3.51 9.51
N ALA A 302 16.44 -2.46 9.60
CA ALA A 302 16.41 -1.49 10.71
C ALA A 302 15.11 -0.66 10.76
N GLN A 303 14.31 -0.65 9.69
CA GLN A 303 13.02 0.04 9.59
C GLN A 303 11.82 -0.91 9.65
N PHE A 304 12.05 -2.22 9.45
CA PHE A 304 10.98 -3.22 9.39
C PHE A 304 11.09 -4.36 10.43
N ASN A 305 12.16 -4.41 11.21
CA ASN A 305 12.34 -5.36 12.31
C ASN A 305 12.24 -4.65 13.68
N PRO A 306 11.11 -4.74 14.40
CA PRO A 306 9.87 -5.44 14.06
C PRO A 306 8.96 -4.60 13.12
N VAL A 307 7.93 -5.21 12.50
CA VAL A 307 7.10 -4.51 11.48
C VAL A 307 6.37 -3.30 12.07
N PRO A 308 6.48 -2.07 11.51
CA PRO A 308 5.87 -0.87 12.09
C PRO A 308 4.34 -0.95 12.18
N ILE A 309 3.75 -0.40 13.26
CA ILE A 309 2.29 -0.38 13.46
C ILE A 309 1.55 0.30 12.30
N GLN A 310 2.18 1.27 11.64
CA GLN A 310 1.70 1.98 10.46
C GLN A 310 1.50 1.03 9.26
N VAL A 311 2.34 -0.01 9.12
CA VAL A 311 2.19 -1.04 8.09
C VAL A 311 1.00 -1.95 8.39
N LEU A 312 0.77 -2.29 9.66
CA LEU A 312 -0.40 -3.07 10.09
C LEU A 312 -1.69 -2.26 9.87
N ALA A 313 -1.71 -0.98 10.26
CA ALA A 313 -2.83 -0.08 10.01
C ALA A 313 -3.13 0.10 8.51
N LEU A 314 -2.09 0.23 7.67
CA LEU A 314 -2.26 0.35 6.22
C LEU A 314 -2.81 -0.94 5.59
N ALA A 315 -2.32 -2.10 6.02
CA ALA A 315 -2.82 -3.39 5.57
C ALA A 315 -4.28 -3.64 6.00
N ALA A 316 -4.65 -3.27 7.23
CA ALA A 316 -6.02 -3.33 7.71
C ALA A 316 -6.94 -2.36 6.95
N THR A 317 -6.50 -1.12 6.71
CA THR A 317 -7.24 -0.12 5.91
C THR A 317 -7.53 -0.60 4.49
N ALA A 318 -6.53 -1.22 3.84
CA ALA A 318 -6.68 -1.80 2.51
C ALA A 318 -7.61 -3.02 2.52
N LEU A 319 -7.62 -3.80 3.60
CA LEU A 319 -8.51 -4.94 3.79
C LEU A 319 -9.95 -4.50 4.00
N ASP A 320 -10.22 -3.54 4.90
CA ASP A 320 -11.55 -2.99 5.15
C ASP A 320 -12.16 -2.38 3.87
N HIS A 321 -11.35 -1.65 3.08
CA HIS A 321 -11.79 -1.19 1.75
C HIS A 321 -12.17 -2.36 0.85
N ALA A 322 -11.30 -3.38 0.74
CA ALA A 322 -11.53 -4.51 -0.16
C ALA A 322 -12.67 -5.44 0.30
N ILE A 323 -13.00 -5.51 1.59
CA ILE A 323 -14.22 -6.16 2.10
C ILE A 323 -15.45 -5.32 1.73
N LYS A 324 -15.38 -3.99 1.87
CA LYS A 324 -16.48 -3.08 1.55
C LYS A 324 -16.91 -3.13 0.08
N GLU A 325 -15.98 -3.46 -0.84
CA GLU A 325 -16.28 -3.73 -2.26
C GLU A 325 -17.24 -4.91 -2.47
N TRP A 326 -17.45 -5.77 -1.48
CA TRP A 326 -18.41 -6.89 -1.51
C TRP A 326 -19.64 -6.66 -0.60
N SER A 327 -19.81 -5.49 0.01
CA SER A 327 -20.89 -5.21 0.97
C SER A 327 -22.32 -5.32 0.41
N THR A 328 -22.49 -5.32 -0.92
CA THR A 328 -23.78 -5.57 -1.59
C THR A 328 -23.97 -7.02 -2.02
N GLY A 329 -22.97 -7.88 -1.83
CA GLY A 329 -22.95 -9.25 -2.34
C GLY A 329 -22.36 -9.41 -3.75
N VAL A 330 -22.28 -8.31 -4.52
CA VAL A 330 -21.63 -8.25 -5.84
C VAL A 330 -20.36 -7.41 -5.70
N HIS A 331 -19.26 -7.82 -6.36
CA HIS A 331 -18.04 -7.01 -6.36
C HIS A 331 -18.26 -5.66 -7.06
N GLN A 332 -18.07 -4.57 -6.33
CA GLN A 332 -18.13 -3.20 -6.82
C GLN A 332 -16.78 -2.54 -6.59
N SER A 333 -16.07 -2.15 -7.65
CA SER A 333 -14.80 -1.43 -7.52
C SER A 333 -15.04 -0.03 -6.96
N LEU A 334 -14.81 0.14 -5.66
CA LEU A 334 -14.93 1.42 -4.98
C LEU A 334 -13.65 2.26 -5.15
N GLU A 335 -13.79 3.58 -5.11
CA GLU A 335 -12.65 4.49 -5.18
C GLU A 335 -11.92 4.54 -3.82
N PHE A 336 -10.63 4.19 -3.83
CA PHE A 336 -9.76 4.25 -2.65
C PHE A 336 -9.13 5.64 -2.56
N THR A 337 -9.94 6.64 -2.23
CA THR A 337 -9.51 8.04 -2.11
C THR A 337 -8.69 8.26 -0.85
N GLN A 338 -7.87 9.31 -0.84
CA GLN A 338 -7.12 9.70 0.36
C GLN A 338 -8.05 10.01 1.54
N SER A 339 -9.21 10.64 1.28
CA SER A 339 -10.15 11.06 2.32
C SER A 339 -10.96 9.92 2.94
N SER A 340 -11.29 8.86 2.18
CA SER A 340 -11.95 7.68 2.75
C SER A 340 -10.96 6.78 3.50
N ALA A 341 -9.76 6.59 2.94
CA ALA A 341 -8.74 5.74 3.52
C ALA A 341 -8.12 6.35 4.80
N SER A 342 -7.90 7.67 4.86
CA SER A 342 -7.26 8.30 6.03
C SER A 342 -8.09 8.17 7.32
N ALA A 343 -9.42 8.27 7.23
CA ALA A 343 -10.29 8.11 8.39
C ALA A 343 -10.25 6.68 8.96
N ILE A 344 -10.26 5.67 8.08
CA ILE A 344 -10.15 4.24 8.45
C ILE A 344 -8.76 3.93 9.02
N PHE A 345 -7.71 4.45 8.37
CA PHE A 345 -6.32 4.32 8.83
C PHE A 345 -6.12 4.88 10.24
N ASN A 346 -6.60 6.11 10.49
CA ASN A 346 -6.58 6.71 11.83
C ASN A 346 -7.40 5.89 12.85
N GLY A 347 -8.51 5.28 12.42
CA GLY A 347 -9.24 4.31 13.23
C GLY A 347 -8.36 3.14 13.67
N HIS A 348 -7.67 2.48 12.74
CA HIS A 348 -6.75 1.37 13.06
C HIS A 348 -5.53 1.81 13.87
N MET A 349 -4.96 2.99 13.62
CA MET A 349 -3.87 3.54 14.44
C MET A 349 -4.31 3.69 15.90
N ASN A 350 -5.47 4.29 16.15
CA ASN A 350 -6.04 4.39 17.50
C ASN A 350 -6.32 3.03 18.16
N VAL A 351 -6.71 2.02 17.38
CA VAL A 351 -6.89 0.63 17.86
C VAL A 351 -5.54 0.02 18.26
N LEU A 352 -4.52 0.17 17.42
CA LEU A 352 -3.19 -0.38 17.63
C LEU A 352 -2.45 0.29 18.80
N SER A 353 -2.57 1.62 18.96
CA SER A 353 -2.02 2.33 20.12
C SER A 353 -2.64 1.86 21.43
N LYS A 354 -3.97 1.64 21.47
CA LYS A 354 -4.63 1.04 22.66
C LYS A 354 -4.21 -0.40 22.91
N PHE A 355 -3.91 -1.17 21.85
CA PHE A 355 -3.38 -2.53 22.00
C PHE A 355 -1.94 -2.50 22.56
N GLU A 356 -1.12 -1.55 22.14
CA GLU A 356 0.20 -1.28 22.72
C GLU A 356 0.13 -0.92 24.21
N GLU A 357 -0.80 -0.04 24.60
CA GLU A 357 -1.03 0.33 26.01
C GLU A 357 -1.49 -0.86 26.88
N VAL A 358 -2.37 -1.72 26.36
CA VAL A 358 -2.99 -2.81 27.12
C VAL A 358 -2.14 -4.10 27.13
N ASN A 359 -1.40 -4.38 26.06
CA ASN A 359 -0.62 -5.60 25.89
C ASN A 359 0.59 -5.37 24.94
N PRO A 360 1.60 -4.60 25.38
CA PRO A 360 2.74 -4.23 24.53
C PRO A 360 3.52 -5.45 24.05
N GLU A 361 3.69 -6.47 24.89
CA GLU A 361 4.35 -7.71 24.49
C GLU A 361 3.58 -8.46 23.39
N GLY A 362 2.25 -8.44 23.45
CA GLY A 362 1.40 -9.09 22.45
C GLY A 362 1.53 -8.42 21.09
N LEU A 363 1.60 -7.09 21.06
CA LEU A 363 1.86 -6.33 19.83
C LEU A 363 3.29 -6.55 19.33
N ALA A 364 4.31 -6.47 20.21
CA ALA A 364 5.70 -6.71 19.84
C ALA A 364 5.92 -8.11 19.25
N ARG A 365 5.36 -9.17 19.88
CA ARG A 365 5.36 -10.54 19.34
C ARG A 365 4.66 -10.64 17.99
N LEU A 366 3.56 -9.90 17.77
CA LEU A 366 2.88 -9.88 16.48
C LEU A 366 3.77 -9.25 15.39
N GLN A 367 4.35 -8.09 15.66
CA GLN A 367 5.21 -7.36 14.71
C GLN A 367 6.49 -8.14 14.36
N ASP A 368 7.10 -8.82 15.34
CA ASP A 368 8.25 -9.71 15.18
C ASP A 368 7.89 -10.97 14.35
N ASN A 369 6.77 -11.63 14.66
CA ASN A 369 6.30 -12.78 13.88
C ASN A 369 5.99 -12.40 12.43
N LEU A 370 5.37 -11.24 12.20
CA LEU A 370 5.11 -10.73 10.84
C LEU A 370 6.40 -10.50 10.07
N TYR A 371 7.46 -9.98 10.73
CA TYR A 371 8.78 -9.80 10.14
C TYR A 371 9.42 -11.14 9.77
N LYS A 372 9.56 -12.05 10.75
CA LYS A 372 10.21 -13.37 10.58
C LYS A 372 9.53 -14.21 9.49
N GLN A 373 8.20 -14.27 9.49
CA GLN A 373 7.44 -14.96 8.44
C GLN A 373 7.61 -14.28 7.06
N GLY A 374 7.72 -12.96 7.03
CA GLY A 374 8.00 -12.19 5.82
C GLY A 374 9.35 -12.56 5.21
N CYS A 375 10.43 -12.48 6.00
CA CYS A 375 11.77 -12.88 5.58
C CYS A 375 11.82 -14.34 5.09
N TYR A 376 11.21 -15.27 5.83
CA TYR A 376 11.14 -16.68 5.42
C TYR A 376 10.46 -16.83 4.04
N LYS A 377 9.32 -16.15 3.83
CA LYS A 377 8.59 -16.14 2.56
C LYS A 377 9.35 -15.45 1.41
N ALA A 378 10.22 -14.49 1.74
CA ALA A 378 11.16 -13.87 0.79
C ALA A 378 12.36 -14.78 0.45
N GLY A 379 12.54 -15.92 1.14
CA GLY A 379 13.67 -16.82 0.98
C GLY A 379 14.94 -16.35 1.70
N VAL A 380 14.78 -15.67 2.85
CA VAL A 380 15.85 -15.11 3.68
C VAL A 380 15.73 -15.65 5.09
N SER A 381 16.81 -16.23 5.62
CA SER A 381 16.91 -16.60 7.03
C SER A 381 17.06 -15.33 7.88
N VAL A 382 16.21 -15.18 8.89
CA VAL A 382 16.49 -14.26 9.99
C VAL A 382 17.44 -15.01 10.92
N GLU A 383 18.73 -14.78 10.76
CA GLU A 383 19.71 -15.17 11.79
C GLU A 383 19.41 -14.32 13.03
N THR A 384 18.78 -14.93 14.03
CA THR A 384 18.71 -14.35 15.36
C THR A 384 20.14 -14.21 15.84
N ALA A 385 20.60 -12.97 16.03
CA ALA A 385 21.85 -12.68 16.73
C ALA A 385 21.68 -12.92 18.25
N GLU A 386 21.19 -14.11 18.61
CA GLU A 386 21.46 -14.68 19.92
C GLU A 386 22.94 -15.07 19.90
N GLU A 387 23.68 -14.54 20.87
CA GLU A 387 25.11 -14.68 20.96
C GLU A 387 25.55 -16.15 20.87
N ALA A 388 26.20 -16.49 19.76
CA ALA A 388 27.11 -17.62 19.71
C ALA A 388 28.39 -17.31 20.52
N VAL A 389 28.22 -16.95 21.80
CA VAL A 389 29.20 -17.27 22.84
C VAL A 389 29.11 -18.78 23.01
N VAL A 390 29.67 -19.49 22.02
CA VAL A 390 30.24 -20.81 22.25
C VAL A 390 31.24 -20.57 23.38
N PRO A 391 31.07 -21.17 24.56
CA PRO A 391 32.11 -21.12 25.57
C PRO A 391 33.31 -21.77 24.90
N MET A 392 34.38 -21.01 24.67
CA MET A 392 35.66 -21.62 24.37
C MET A 392 35.98 -22.50 25.57
N LEU A 393 35.80 -23.81 25.41
CA LEU A 393 36.39 -24.81 26.27
C LEU A 393 37.87 -24.48 26.32
N ALA A 394 38.32 -24.00 27.48
CA ALA A 394 39.74 -23.80 27.71
C ALA A 394 40.42 -25.17 27.63
N ASP A 395 41.58 -25.24 26.99
CA ASP A 395 42.31 -26.50 26.77
C ASP A 395 42.68 -27.23 28.09
N ASP A 396 42.55 -26.56 29.23
CA ASP A 396 42.75 -27.09 30.58
C ASP A 396 41.80 -28.27 30.94
N ASP A 397 40.59 -28.34 30.37
CA ASP A 397 39.62 -29.41 30.68
C ASP A 397 39.99 -30.79 30.09
N PHE A 398 41.00 -30.87 29.23
CA PHE A 398 41.47 -32.14 28.62
C PHE A 398 42.60 -32.84 29.39
N THR A 399 42.97 -32.39 30.60
CA THR A 399 44.16 -32.87 31.33
C THR A 399 43.91 -33.42 32.75
N ARG A 400 42.72 -34.00 33.02
CA ARG A 400 42.40 -34.66 34.30
C ARG A 400 41.86 -36.09 34.13
#